data_AF-A0A8T6WBI2-F1
#
_entry.id   AF-A0A8T6WBI2-F1
#
_cell.length_a   1.000
_cell.length_b   1.000
_cell.length_c   1.000
_cell.angle_alpha   90.00
_cell.angle_beta   90.00
_cell.angle_gamma   90.00
#
_symmetry.space_group_name_H-M   'P 1'
#
loop_
_entity.id
_entity.type
_entity.pdbx_description
1 polymer ?
#
loop_
_entity_poly.entity_id
_entity_poly.type
_entity_poly.pdbx_seq_one_letter_code
_entity_poly.pdbx_strand_id
1 'polypeptide(L)' 'RELLIDALKSSRGNMRQAAKNLETTERIFGYKVKKYDINPKQYK' A
#
# COMPACT_ATOMS: atom_id res chain seq x y z
N ARG A 1 -3.94 -0.23 -9.31
CA ARG A 1 -4.77 -0.59 -8.12
C ARG A 1 -4.34 -1.95 -7.58
N GLU A 2 -4.25 -2.98 -8.41
CA GLU A 2 -3.85 -4.35 -8.02
C GLU A 2 -2.48 -4.42 -7.34
N LEU A 3 -1.44 -3.81 -7.92
CA LEU A 3 -0.09 -3.77 -7.30
C LEU A 3 -0.07 -3.21 -5.87
N LEU A 4 -0.92 -2.22 -5.57
CA LEU A 4 -1.01 -1.64 -4.22
C LEU A 4 -1.67 -2.62 -3.25
N ILE A 5 -2.69 -3.34 -3.72
CA ILE A 5 -3.41 -4.34 -2.94
C ILE A 5 -2.49 -5.53 -2.65
N ASP A 6 -1.75 -6.03 -3.63
CA ASP A 6 -0.84 -7.16 -3.44
C ASP A 6 0.33 -6.78 -2.54
N ALA A 7 0.87 -5.57 -2.69
CA ALA A 7 1.87 -5.05 -1.76
C ALA A 7 1.31 -4.97 -0.32
N LEU A 8 0.08 -4.50 -0.13
CA LEU A 8 -0.57 -4.44 1.19
C LEU A 8 -0.87 -5.83 1.77
N LYS A 9 -1.29 -6.80 0.95
CA LYS A 9 -1.48 -8.20 1.38
C LYS A 9 -0.15 -8.80 1.85
N SER A 10 0.91 -8.60 1.07
CA SER A 10 2.26 -9.11 1.41
C SER A 10 2.85 -8.47 2.66
N SER A 11 2.43 -7.23 2.97
CA SER A 11 2.94 -6.46 4.11
C SER A 11 2.01 -6.44 5.32
N ARG A 12 0.92 -7.21 5.31
CA ARG A 12 -0.12 -7.22 6.35
C ARG A 12 -0.68 -5.82 6.67
N GLY A 13 -0.98 -5.06 5.62
CA GLY A 13 -1.49 -3.68 5.73
C GLY A 13 -0.45 -2.63 6.11
N ASN A 14 0.82 -3.00 6.30
CA ASN A 14 1.90 -2.05 6.59
C ASN A 14 2.27 -1.25 5.33
N MET A 15 1.87 0.02 5.26
CA MET A 15 2.10 0.89 4.11
C MET A 15 3.57 1.23 3.88
N ARG A 16 4.38 1.35 4.93
CA ARG A 16 5.83 1.61 4.80
C ARG A 16 6.52 0.44 4.13
N GLN A 17 6.21 -0.78 4.58
CA GLN A 17 6.77 -1.99 3.99
C GLN A 17 6.23 -2.22 2.57
N ALA A 18 4.93 -2.00 2.34
CA ALA A 18 4.35 -2.08 0.99
C ALA A 18 5.00 -1.08 0.02
N ALA A 19 5.26 0.14 0.46
CA ALA A 19 5.96 1.14 -0.34
C ALA A 19 7.39 0.72 -0.66
N LYS A 20 8.12 0.17 0.32
CA LYS A 20 9.47 -0.36 0.11
C LYS A 20 9.50 -1.50 -0.91
N ASN A 21 8.51 -2.39 -0.89
CA ASN A 21 8.37 -3.50 -1.85
C ASN A 21 8.13 -3.01 -3.29
N LEU A 22 7.53 -1.82 -3.46
CA LEU A 22 7.30 -1.19 -4.76
C LEU A 22 8.35 -0.12 -5.09
N GLU A 23 9.48 -0.11 -4.40
CA GLU A 23 10.59 0.84 -4.59
C GLU A 23 10.13 2.32 -4.57
N THR A 24 9.18 2.62 -3.68
CA THR A 24 8.61 3.97 -3.54
C THR A 24 8.61 4.42 -2.08
N THR A 25 8.16 5.65 -1.86
CA THR A 25 8.03 6.22 -0.52
C THR A 25 6.61 6.02 0.03
N GLU A 26 6.51 5.93 1.36
CA GLU A 26 5.22 5.82 2.05
C GLU A 26 4.26 6.97 1.68
N ARG A 27 4.79 8.18 1.42
CA ARG A 27 4.00 9.34 0.99
C ARG A 27 3.40 9.15 -0.40
N ILE A 28 4.20 8.76 -1.40
CA ILE A 28 3.71 8.50 -2.77
C ILE A 28 2.71 7.34 -2.76
N PHE A 29 3.04 6.27 -2.03
CA PHE A 29 2.16 5.12 -1.87
C PHE A 29 0.82 5.54 -1.24
N GLY A 30 0.86 6.31 -0.14
CA GLY A 30 -0.32 6.84 0.54
C GLY A 30 -1.21 7.72 -0.35
N TYR A 31 -0.62 8.52 -1.24
CA TYR A 31 -1.40 9.26 -2.24
C TYR A 31 -2.15 8.35 -3.20
N LYS A 32 -1.52 7.27 -3.67
CA LYS A 32 -2.18 6.30 -4.54
C LYS A 32 -3.26 5.52 -3.78
N VAL A 33 -2.99 5.10 -2.54
CA VAL A 33 -3.97 4.44 -1.66
C VAL A 33 -5.23 5.30 -1.51
N LYS A 34 -5.07 6.59 -1.16
CA LYS A 34 -6.19 7.54 -1.06
C LYS A 34 -6.90 7.76 -2.40
N LYS A 35 -6.13 7.94 -3.49
CA LYS A 35 -6.69 8.15 -4.84
C LYS A 35 -7.56 6.98 -5.32
N TYR A 36 -7.21 5.75 -4.93
CA TYR A 36 -7.92 4.54 -5.33
C TYR A 36 -8.88 4.00 -4.26
N ASP A 37 -9.12 4.78 -3.21
CA ASP A 37 -9.98 4.44 -2.07
C ASP A 37 -9.69 3.05 -1.49
N ILE A 38 -8.41 2.75 -1.30
CA ILE A 38 -7.96 1.48 -0.72
C ILE A 38 -7.87 1.67 0.79
N ASN A 39 -8.45 0.76 1.57
CA ASN A 39 -8.30 0.74 3.02
C ASN A 39 -7.17 -0.24 3.43
N PRO A 40 -5.99 0.24 3.86
CA PRO A 40 -4.87 -0.62 4.25
C PRO A 40 -5.20 -1.52 5.45
N LYS A 41 -6.10 -1.09 6.33
CA LYS A 41 -6.45 -1.82 7.56
C LYS A 41 -7.19 -3.13 7.29
N GLN A 42 -7.78 -3.29 6.10
CA GLN A 42 -8.44 -4.53 5.68
C GLN A 42 -7.45 -5.67 5.40
N TYR A 43 -6.17 -5.37 5.29
CA TYR A 43 -5.13 -6.34 4.97
C TYR A 43 -4.25 -6.71 6.18
N LYS A 44 -4.65 -6.32 7.40
CA LYS A 44 -3.99 -6.71 8.65
C LYS A 44 -4.26 -8.18 8.98
#